data_AF-A0A453EV23-F1
#
_entry.id   AF-A0A453EV23-F1
#
_cell.length_a   1.000
_cell.length_b   1.000
_cell.length_c   1.000
_cell.angle_alpha   90.00
_cell.angle_beta   90.00
_cell.angle_gamma   90.00
#
_symmetry.space_group_name_H-M   'P 1'
#
loop_
_entity.id
_entity.type
_entity.pdbx_description
1 polymer ?
#
loop_
_entity_poly.entity_id
_entity_poly.type
_entity_poly.pdbx_seq_one_letter_code
_entity_poly.pdbx_strand_id
1 'polypeptide(L)'
;LSYTFLMETGCDDVLVPTVDYQYDLTTASYTQLLRHNQKLFSSNLAILSKWSPFASEAELLKQFDDIGEHGTKIIVFNLWFNDDGDMELDFNSDKKDILITGAQKKVKTNKHEKLVTQDYIANRLRYSLRAYASILYLRVPDSFRIILRGKDVEPHNVVNDLLYRECVLYKPQIAGLPELSIVTTIGFVKGAPDTDVQGFNVYHKNRLITAFLESCQQLIWQRAGSCGYS
;
A
#
# COMPACT_ATOMS: atom_id res chain seq x y z
N LEU A 1 1.01 -14.97 12.89
CA LEU A 1 2.37 -14.58 13.33
C LEU A 1 2.21 -13.48 14.37
N SER A 2 2.69 -13.68 15.59
CA SER A 2 2.55 -12.70 16.68
C SER A 2 3.91 -12.47 17.34
N TYR A 3 4.43 -11.25 17.21
CA TYR A 3 5.69 -10.85 17.87
C TYR A 3 5.53 -10.84 19.40
N THR A 4 4.38 -10.36 19.89
CA THR A 4 4.04 -10.35 21.33
C THR A 4 4.11 -11.76 21.92
N PHE A 5 3.54 -12.76 21.24
CA PHE A 5 3.64 -14.16 21.64
C PHE A 5 5.10 -14.60 21.75
N LEU A 6 5.89 -14.43 20.68
CA LEU A 6 7.27 -14.90 20.64
C LEU A 6 8.14 -14.28 21.74
N MET A 7 7.96 -12.99 22.00
CA MET A 7 8.70 -12.27 23.03
C MET A 7 8.30 -12.68 24.45
N GLU A 8 6.99 -12.77 24.73
CA GLU A 8 6.52 -13.12 26.08
C GLU A 8 6.76 -14.58 26.45
N THR A 9 6.85 -15.49 25.47
CA THR A 9 7.20 -16.89 25.72
C THR A 9 8.69 -17.17 25.61
N GLY A 10 9.53 -16.17 25.32
CA GLY A 10 10.97 -16.32 25.21
C GLY A 10 11.40 -17.33 24.15
N CYS A 11 10.69 -17.38 23.03
CA CYS A 11 11.01 -18.31 21.95
C CYS A 11 12.24 -17.83 21.17
N ASP A 12 13.26 -18.69 21.10
CA ASP A 12 14.47 -18.42 20.31
C ASP A 12 14.23 -18.58 18.79
N ASP A 13 13.22 -19.36 18.41
CA ASP A 13 12.82 -19.63 17.02
C ASP A 13 11.46 -19.02 16.67
N VAL A 14 11.25 -18.75 15.38
CA VAL A 14 9.96 -18.24 14.87
C VAL A 14 8.93 -19.37 14.82
N LEU A 15 8.10 -19.44 15.85
CA LEU A 15 6.97 -20.36 15.92
C LEU A 15 5.70 -19.74 15.34
N VAL A 16 5.05 -20.47 14.43
CA VAL A 16 3.79 -20.06 13.80
C VAL A 16 2.71 -21.08 14.13
N PRO A 17 1.80 -20.78 15.08
CA PRO A 17 0.68 -21.68 15.37
C PRO A 17 -0.26 -21.74 14.18
N THR A 18 -0.59 -22.95 13.74
CA THR A 18 -1.49 -23.21 12.63
C THR A 18 -2.59 -24.18 13.05
N VAL A 19 -3.81 -23.92 12.57
CA VAL A 19 -4.98 -24.77 12.73
C VAL A 19 -5.67 -24.88 11.38
N ASP A 20 -6.17 -26.07 11.08
CA ASP A 20 -6.87 -26.36 9.82
C ASP A 20 -8.29 -26.80 10.13
N TYR A 21 -9.22 -26.39 9.28
CA TYR A 21 -10.63 -26.78 9.37
C TYR A 21 -11.11 -27.30 8.03
N GLN A 22 -12.08 -28.20 8.07
CA GLN A 22 -12.82 -28.66 6.93
C GLN A 22 -14.25 -28.11 7.02
N TYR A 23 -14.70 -27.42 5.98
CA TYR A 23 -16.09 -26.99 5.89
C TYR A 23 -16.96 -28.16 5.43
N ASP A 24 -17.93 -28.54 6.27
CA ASP A 24 -18.89 -29.59 5.97
C ASP A 24 -20.18 -28.97 5.40
N LEU A 25 -20.44 -29.28 4.12
CA LEU A 25 -21.62 -28.81 3.38
C LEU A 25 -22.93 -29.36 3.95
N THR A 26 -22.91 -30.51 4.62
CA THR A 26 -24.13 -31.14 5.15
C THR A 26 -24.62 -30.48 6.44
N THR A 27 -23.69 -30.08 7.29
CA THR A 27 -23.97 -29.41 8.56
C THR A 27 -23.82 -27.89 8.49
N ALA A 28 -23.35 -27.37 7.34
CA ALA A 28 -23.00 -25.97 7.12
C ALA A 28 -22.05 -25.41 8.20
N SER A 29 -21.11 -26.24 8.66
CA SER A 29 -20.24 -25.94 9.81
C SER A 29 -18.79 -26.33 9.56
N TYR A 30 -17.88 -25.71 10.33
CA TYR A 30 -16.47 -26.06 10.31
C TYR A 30 -16.19 -27.19 11.31
N THR A 31 -15.52 -28.23 10.84
CA THR A 31 -14.99 -29.31 11.66
C THR A 31 -13.46 -29.24 11.71
N GLN A 32 -12.87 -29.59 12.85
CA GLN A 32 -11.42 -29.55 13.03
C GLN A 32 -10.74 -30.57 12.12
N LEU A 33 -9.79 -30.12 11.30
CA LEU A 33 -8.99 -30.99 10.45
C LEU A 33 -7.66 -31.32 11.14
N LEU A 34 -7.58 -32.52 11.72
CA LEU A 34 -6.41 -32.96 12.46
C LEU A 34 -5.32 -33.47 11.50
N ARG A 35 -4.39 -32.59 11.10
CA ARG A 35 -3.24 -33.01 10.25
C ARG A 35 -2.27 -33.97 10.94
N HIS A 36 -2.08 -33.81 12.25
CA HIS A 36 -1.09 -34.57 13.01
C HIS A 36 -1.70 -35.27 14.22
N ASN A 37 -2.10 -34.50 15.24
CA ASN A 37 -2.78 -35.03 16.42
C ASN A 37 -3.61 -33.93 17.12
N GLN A 38 -4.59 -34.37 17.93
CA GLN A 38 -5.48 -33.47 18.67
C GLN A 38 -4.74 -32.55 19.63
N LYS A 39 -3.67 -33.04 20.28
CA LYS A 39 -2.93 -32.27 21.29
C LYS A 39 -2.25 -31.04 20.68
N LEU A 40 -1.63 -31.19 19.51
CA LEU A 40 -1.01 -30.09 18.77
C LEU A 40 -2.06 -29.09 18.31
N PHE A 41 -3.18 -29.57 17.78
CA PHE A 41 -4.29 -28.71 17.36
C PHE A 41 -4.80 -27.87 18.53
N SER A 42 -5.15 -28.51 19.66
CA SER A 42 -5.64 -27.82 20.85
C SER A 42 -4.62 -26.85 21.44
N SER A 43 -3.32 -27.18 21.39
CA SER A 43 -2.24 -26.29 21.81
C SER A 43 -2.15 -25.04 20.91
N ASN A 44 -2.16 -25.22 19.59
CA ASN A 44 -2.10 -24.11 18.64
C ASN A 44 -3.34 -23.22 18.75
N LEU A 45 -4.53 -23.81 18.89
CA LEU A 45 -5.77 -23.08 19.10
C LEU A 45 -5.71 -22.27 20.40
N ALA A 46 -5.20 -22.83 21.50
CA ALA A 46 -5.05 -22.11 22.76
C ALA A 46 -4.08 -20.92 22.64
N ILE A 47 -2.98 -21.07 21.87
CA ILE A 47 -2.07 -19.97 21.56
C ILE A 47 -2.79 -18.89 20.76
N LEU A 48 -3.55 -19.25 19.72
CA LEU A 48 -4.32 -18.30 18.94
C LEU A 48 -5.36 -17.57 19.80
N SER A 49 -6.11 -18.28 20.64
CA SER A 49 -7.10 -17.69 21.53
C SER A 49 -6.50 -16.73 22.56
N LYS A 50 -5.27 -16.99 23.01
CA LYS A 50 -4.58 -16.14 23.98
C LYS A 50 -3.93 -14.89 23.35
N TRP A 51 -3.34 -15.02 22.16
CA TRP A 51 -2.45 -14.00 21.59
C TRP A 51 -2.97 -13.34 20.32
N SER A 52 -4.13 -13.76 19.82
CA SER A 52 -4.82 -13.12 18.71
C SER A 52 -5.99 -12.24 19.21
N PRO A 53 -6.60 -11.42 18.33
CA PRO A 53 -7.79 -10.64 18.68
C PRO A 53 -9.06 -11.48 18.93
N PHE A 54 -9.00 -12.81 18.74
CA PHE A 54 -10.14 -13.72 18.87
C PHE A 54 -9.99 -14.54 20.13
N ALA A 55 -10.88 -14.35 21.11
CA ALA A 55 -10.81 -15.04 22.39
C ALA A 55 -11.34 -16.48 22.32
N SER A 56 -12.10 -16.81 21.28
CA SER A 56 -12.71 -18.13 21.11
C SER A 56 -12.56 -18.68 19.69
N GLU A 57 -12.66 -20.01 19.57
CA GLU A 57 -12.71 -20.72 18.29
C GLU A 57 -13.87 -20.22 17.42
N ALA A 58 -15.04 -19.94 18.03
CA ALA A 58 -16.19 -19.41 17.31
C ALA A 58 -15.93 -18.03 16.70
N GLU A 59 -15.25 -17.12 17.42
CA GLU A 59 -14.88 -15.79 16.89
C GLU A 59 -13.85 -15.87 15.77
N LEU A 60 -12.91 -16.82 15.87
CA LEU A 60 -11.93 -17.10 14.82
C LEU A 60 -12.63 -17.64 13.57
N LEU A 61 -13.52 -18.62 13.74
CA LEU A 61 -14.25 -19.24 12.64
C LEU A 61 -15.18 -18.26 11.92
N LYS A 62 -15.78 -17.32 12.65
CA LYS A 62 -16.57 -16.23 12.09
C LYS A 62 -15.79 -15.36 11.08
N GLN A 63 -14.46 -15.35 11.14
CA GLN A 63 -13.64 -14.59 10.17
C GLN A 63 -13.67 -15.16 8.75
N PHE A 64 -14.12 -16.41 8.57
CA PHE A 64 -14.21 -17.05 7.25
C PHE A 64 -15.53 -16.75 6.52
N ASP A 65 -16.56 -16.26 7.21
CA ASP A 65 -17.93 -16.12 6.69
C ASP A 65 -18.04 -15.22 5.44
N ASP A 66 -17.15 -14.25 5.28
CA ASP A 66 -17.17 -13.23 4.21
C ASP A 66 -16.10 -13.44 3.12
N ILE A 67 -15.30 -14.51 3.19
CA ILE A 67 -14.23 -14.80 2.22
C ILE A 67 -14.78 -15.43 0.94
N GLY A 68 -15.87 -16.22 1.05
CA GLY A 68 -16.39 -17.06 -0.03
C GLY A 68 -15.66 -18.39 -0.16
N GLU A 69 -15.76 -19.05 -1.32
CA GLU A 69 -15.19 -20.38 -1.56
C GLU A 69 -13.65 -20.40 -1.52
N HIS A 70 -13.02 -19.33 -2.02
CA HIS A 70 -11.57 -19.18 -2.11
C HIS A 70 -11.16 -17.74 -1.79
N GLY A 71 -10.18 -17.58 -0.91
CA GLY A 71 -9.60 -16.28 -0.63
C GLY A 71 -8.65 -16.31 0.54
N THR A 72 -8.17 -15.13 0.93
CA THR A 72 -7.27 -14.97 2.07
C THR A 72 -7.61 -13.68 2.78
N LYS A 73 -7.86 -13.77 4.09
CA LYS A 73 -8.04 -12.61 4.96
C LYS A 73 -6.82 -12.46 5.85
N ILE A 74 -6.20 -11.28 5.80
CA ILE A 74 -5.07 -10.93 6.66
C ILE A 74 -5.55 -9.85 7.64
N ILE A 75 -5.30 -10.09 8.93
CA ILE A 75 -5.67 -9.18 10.01
C ILE A 75 -4.40 -8.77 10.72
N VAL A 76 -4.10 -7.48 10.67
CA VAL A 76 -2.95 -6.87 11.35
C VAL A 76 -3.49 -6.02 12.49
N PHE A 77 -2.96 -6.22 13.69
CA PHE A 77 -3.35 -5.54 14.92
C PHE A 77 -2.10 -5.15 15.71
N ASN A 78 -2.27 -4.43 16.83
CA ASN A 78 -1.17 -3.77 17.54
C ASN A 78 -0.38 -2.86 16.59
N LEU A 79 -1.11 -1.99 15.89
CA LEU A 79 -0.54 -1.03 14.94
C LEU A 79 0.40 -0.07 15.65
N TRP A 80 1.36 0.47 14.89
CA TRP A 80 2.39 1.34 15.42
C TRP A 80 1.85 2.70 15.86
N PHE A 81 2.51 3.23 16.89
CA PHE A 81 2.37 4.60 17.33
C PHE A 81 3.60 5.38 16.85
N ASN A 82 3.42 6.66 16.56
CA ASN A 82 4.50 7.57 16.23
C ASN A 82 5.23 8.05 17.49
N ASP A 83 6.27 8.86 17.31
CA ASP A 83 7.09 9.41 18.40
C ASP A 83 6.30 10.32 19.36
N ASP A 84 5.17 10.87 18.91
CA ASP A 84 4.25 11.69 19.71
C ASP A 84 3.27 10.84 20.54
N GLY A 85 3.29 9.51 20.40
CA GLY A 85 2.37 8.58 21.06
C GLY A 85 0.98 8.47 20.40
N ASP A 86 0.80 9.09 19.23
CA ASP A 86 -0.41 8.97 18.42
C ASP A 86 -0.32 7.75 17.49
N MET A 87 -1.45 7.15 17.11
CA MET A 87 -1.47 6.07 16.10
C MET A 87 -0.92 6.57 14.76
N GLU A 88 0.00 5.83 14.14
CA GLU A 88 0.65 6.26 12.87
C GLU A 88 -0.35 6.41 11.72
N LEU A 89 -1.37 5.53 11.69
CA LEU A 89 -2.43 5.54 10.71
C LEU A 89 -3.70 6.21 11.26
N ASP A 90 -4.20 7.22 10.54
CA ASP A 90 -5.44 7.92 10.85
C ASP A 90 -6.61 7.34 10.04
N PHE A 91 -7.57 6.77 10.78
CA PHE A 91 -8.79 6.15 10.27
C PHE A 91 -10.04 7.05 10.41
N ASN A 92 -9.89 8.23 11.02
CA ASN A 92 -10.99 9.06 11.50
C ASN A 92 -11.17 10.33 10.67
N SER A 93 -10.08 10.97 10.21
CA SER A 93 -10.16 12.23 9.45
C SER A 93 -10.91 12.09 8.13
N ASP A 94 -10.76 10.96 7.44
CA ASP A 94 -11.55 10.62 6.25
C ASP A 94 -12.13 9.21 6.41
N LYS A 95 -13.46 9.12 6.43
CA LYS A 95 -14.16 7.84 6.59
C LYS A 95 -13.85 6.85 5.45
N LYS A 96 -13.47 7.35 4.28
CA LYS A 96 -13.19 6.59 3.06
C LYS A 96 -11.70 6.39 2.80
N ASP A 97 -10.80 6.90 3.64
CA ASP A 97 -9.35 6.79 3.43
C ASP A 97 -8.64 6.25 4.68
N ILE A 98 -7.36 5.94 4.53
CA ILE A 98 -6.41 5.74 5.63
C ILE A 98 -5.28 6.73 5.37
N LEU A 99 -5.09 7.66 6.30
CA LEU A 99 -4.10 8.72 6.17
C LEU A 99 -2.90 8.47 7.08
N ILE A 100 -1.76 9.08 6.78
CA ILE A 100 -0.64 9.17 7.73
C ILE A 100 -0.92 10.31 8.71
N THR A 101 -0.90 10.01 10.00
CA THR A 101 -1.13 10.97 11.08
C THR A 101 -0.14 12.13 11.00
N GLY A 102 -0.65 13.36 11.16
CA GLY A 102 0.19 14.58 11.19
C GLY A 102 0.65 15.10 9.83
N ALA A 103 0.44 14.38 8.73
CA ALA A 103 0.88 14.82 7.40
C ALA A 103 0.21 16.14 6.92
N GLN A 104 -1.04 16.37 7.33
CA GLN A 104 -1.78 17.59 6.99
C GLN A 104 -1.30 18.85 7.74
N LYS A 105 -0.58 18.70 8.86
CA LYS A 105 -0.20 19.83 9.73
C LYS A 105 0.93 20.69 9.12
N LYS A 106 1.63 20.20 8.09
CA LYS A 106 2.84 20.87 7.55
C LYS A 106 2.58 21.98 6.52
N VAL A 107 1.35 22.16 6.04
CA VAL A 107 1.05 23.20 5.03
C VAL A 107 0.30 24.38 5.69
N LYS A 108 1.06 25.33 6.23
CA LYS A 108 0.57 26.67 6.58
C LYS A 108 0.62 27.57 5.33
N THR A 109 -0.33 27.38 4.41
CA THR A 109 -0.57 28.33 3.30
C THR A 109 -2.03 28.76 3.27
N ASN A 110 -2.29 29.89 2.60
CA ASN A 110 -3.61 30.52 2.51
C ASN A 110 -4.64 29.56 1.88
N LYS A 111 -5.92 29.69 2.25
CA LYS A 111 -7.00 28.76 1.86
C LYS A 111 -7.12 28.52 0.34
N HIS A 112 -6.76 29.49 -0.49
CA HIS A 112 -6.84 29.38 -1.96
C HIS A 112 -5.65 28.64 -2.58
N GLU A 113 -4.43 28.81 -2.07
CA GLU A 113 -3.25 28.05 -2.51
C GLU A 113 -3.36 26.58 -2.09
N LYS A 114 -3.92 26.30 -0.91
CA LYS A 114 -4.20 24.92 -0.45
C LYS A 114 -5.02 24.11 -1.46
N LEU A 115 -6.05 24.69 -2.05
CA LEU A 115 -6.95 23.97 -2.97
C LEU A 115 -6.26 23.61 -4.29
N VAL A 116 -5.35 24.45 -4.79
CA VAL A 116 -4.64 24.22 -6.06
C VAL A 116 -3.48 23.26 -5.87
N THR A 117 -2.74 23.36 -4.77
CA THR A 117 -1.59 22.47 -4.47
C THR A 117 -2.07 21.08 -4.03
N GLN A 118 -3.19 20.96 -3.32
CA GLN A 118 -3.74 19.65 -2.90
C GLN A 118 -4.39 18.84 -4.04
N ASP A 119 -4.68 19.46 -5.18
CA ASP A 119 -5.34 18.79 -6.31
C ASP A 119 -4.37 17.82 -7.02
N TYR A 120 -3.07 18.13 -7.02
CA TYR A 120 -2.08 17.22 -7.59
C TYR A 120 -2.01 15.93 -6.77
N ILE A 121 -2.25 14.81 -7.45
CA ILE A 121 -2.16 13.49 -6.84
C ILE A 121 -0.82 13.27 -6.15
N ALA A 122 0.27 13.80 -6.72
CA ALA A 122 1.62 13.76 -6.18
C ALA A 122 1.72 14.20 -4.71
N ASN A 123 1.02 15.28 -4.36
CA ASN A 123 1.03 15.82 -3.00
C ASN A 123 0.26 14.91 -2.04
N ARG A 124 -0.80 14.27 -2.54
CA ARG A 124 -1.63 13.33 -1.77
C ARG A 124 -0.96 11.97 -1.55
N LEU A 125 -0.13 11.51 -2.48
CA LEU A 125 0.57 10.21 -2.38
C LEU A 125 1.40 10.06 -1.10
N ARG A 126 1.92 11.17 -0.58
CA ARG A 126 2.77 11.18 0.61
C ARG A 126 2.03 10.80 1.88
N TYR A 127 0.70 10.82 1.88
CA TYR A 127 -0.07 10.59 3.10
C TYR A 127 -1.41 9.90 2.92
N SER A 128 -1.97 9.80 1.71
CA SER A 128 -3.26 9.17 1.45
C SER A 128 -3.06 7.80 0.84
N LEU A 129 -3.48 6.74 1.55
CA LEU A 129 -3.42 5.39 1.03
C LEU A 129 -4.30 5.22 -0.20
N ARG A 130 -5.47 5.88 -0.26
CA ARG A 130 -6.34 5.86 -1.44
C ARG A 130 -5.67 6.43 -2.68
N ALA A 131 -5.01 7.59 -2.55
CA ALA A 131 -4.28 8.21 -3.66
C ALA A 131 -3.09 7.34 -4.11
N TYR A 132 -2.39 6.73 -3.14
CA TYR A 132 -1.32 5.81 -3.45
C TYR A 132 -1.81 4.55 -4.17
N ALA A 133 -2.88 3.94 -3.68
CA ALA A 133 -3.51 2.76 -4.25
C ALA A 133 -4.02 3.01 -5.68
N SER A 134 -4.52 4.22 -6.00
CA SER A 134 -5.04 4.53 -7.33
C SER A 134 -3.97 4.51 -8.43
N ILE A 135 -2.71 4.81 -8.11
CA ILE A 135 -1.61 4.82 -9.10
C ILE A 135 -0.71 3.57 -9.01
N LEU A 136 -1.04 2.68 -8.08
CA LEU A 136 -0.15 1.59 -7.66
C LEU A 136 0.11 0.58 -8.77
N TYR A 137 -0.86 0.44 -9.67
CA TYR A 137 -0.76 -0.36 -10.88
C TYR A 137 -0.86 0.54 -12.10
N LEU A 138 0.01 0.32 -13.08
CA LEU A 138 -0.02 1.11 -14.33
C LEU A 138 -1.28 0.81 -15.14
N ARG A 139 -1.74 -0.45 -15.11
CA ARG A 139 -2.97 -0.94 -15.74
C ARG A 139 -3.69 -1.86 -14.78
N VAL A 140 -4.95 -1.57 -14.49
CA VAL A 140 -5.80 -2.41 -13.64
C VAL A 140 -6.69 -3.28 -14.54
N PRO A 141 -6.62 -4.62 -14.47
CA PRO A 141 -7.55 -5.50 -15.19
C PRO A 141 -8.99 -5.36 -14.69
N ASP A 142 -9.98 -5.62 -15.54
CA ASP A 142 -11.41 -5.51 -15.18
C ASP A 142 -11.84 -6.50 -14.07
N SER A 143 -11.11 -7.60 -13.91
CA SER A 143 -11.34 -8.59 -12.85
C SER A 143 -10.69 -8.23 -11.51
N PHE A 144 -9.99 -7.09 -11.43
CA PHE A 144 -9.30 -6.64 -10.23
C PHE A 144 -9.83 -5.28 -9.77
N ARG A 145 -10.17 -5.19 -8.49
CA ARG A 145 -10.55 -3.92 -7.84
C ARG A 145 -9.92 -3.82 -6.47
N ILE A 146 -9.63 -2.58 -6.07
CA ILE A 146 -9.17 -2.27 -4.72
C ILE A 146 -10.32 -1.57 -4.00
N ILE A 147 -10.81 -2.16 -2.92
CA ILE A 147 -11.81 -1.52 -2.04
C ILE A 147 -11.07 -1.08 -0.80
N LEU A 148 -11.13 0.21 -0.50
CA LEU A 148 -10.61 0.76 0.74
C LEU A 148 -11.77 1.29 1.56
N ARG A 149 -11.88 0.91 2.83
CA ARG A 149 -12.91 1.42 3.75
C ARG A 149 -14.34 1.31 3.18
N GLY A 150 -14.63 0.21 2.49
CA GLY A 150 -15.95 -0.05 1.88
C GLY A 150 -16.26 0.75 0.61
N LYS A 151 -15.30 1.49 0.05
CA LYS A 151 -15.47 2.22 -1.22
C LYS A 151 -14.37 1.88 -2.22
N ASP A 152 -14.77 1.59 -3.46
CA ASP A 152 -13.86 1.36 -4.59
C ASP A 152 -12.85 2.50 -4.74
N VAL A 153 -11.59 2.11 -5.01
CA VAL A 153 -10.49 3.01 -5.35
C VAL A 153 -10.45 3.10 -6.87
N GLU A 154 -10.84 4.25 -7.40
CA GLU A 154 -10.76 4.54 -8.83
C GLU A 154 -9.29 4.52 -9.29
N PRO A 155 -8.91 3.71 -10.28
CA PRO A 155 -7.57 3.72 -10.84
C PRO A 155 -7.27 5.08 -11.48
N HIS A 156 -6.09 5.62 -11.21
CA HIS A 156 -5.64 6.89 -11.75
C HIS A 156 -4.37 6.70 -12.56
N ASN A 157 -4.43 6.99 -13.86
CA ASN A 157 -3.25 6.98 -14.71
C ASN A 157 -2.67 8.40 -14.78
N VAL A 158 -1.49 8.60 -14.19
CA VAL A 158 -0.80 9.89 -14.12
C VAL A 158 -0.52 10.49 -15.51
N VAL A 159 -0.44 9.66 -16.56
CA VAL A 159 -0.32 10.15 -17.94
C VAL A 159 -1.50 11.04 -18.32
N ASN A 160 -2.69 10.80 -17.75
CA ASN A 160 -3.88 11.61 -18.03
C ASN A 160 -3.76 13.04 -17.52
N ASP A 161 -2.88 13.31 -16.56
CA ASP A 161 -2.66 14.65 -15.99
C ASP A 161 -1.62 15.45 -16.81
N LEU A 162 -0.92 14.80 -17.73
CA LEU A 162 0.12 15.43 -18.54
C LEU A 162 -0.47 16.21 -19.72
N LEU A 163 0.05 17.41 -19.93
CA LEU A 163 -0.06 18.26 -21.11
C LEU A 163 1.16 18.04 -22.02
N TYR A 164 1.00 18.30 -23.32
CA TYR A 164 2.07 18.18 -24.33
C TYR A 164 2.81 16.83 -24.26
N ARG A 165 2.05 15.73 -24.32
CA ARG A 165 2.59 14.37 -24.14
C ARG A 165 3.46 13.97 -25.31
N GLU A 166 4.62 13.42 -24.99
CA GLU A 166 5.51 12.76 -25.93
C GLU A 166 5.77 11.32 -25.50
N CYS A 167 5.78 10.41 -26.47
CA CYS A 167 6.12 9.00 -26.25
C CYS A 167 7.53 8.75 -26.76
N VAL A 168 8.44 8.50 -25.82
CA VAL A 168 9.85 8.22 -26.10
C VAL A 168 10.09 6.72 -25.99
N LEU A 169 10.70 6.13 -27.02
CA LEU A 169 11.12 4.73 -26.99
C LEU A 169 12.54 4.63 -26.44
N TYR A 170 12.69 4.00 -25.29
CA TYR A 170 13.99 3.69 -24.71
C TYR A 170 14.36 2.23 -24.99
N LYS A 171 15.54 2.02 -25.57
CA LYS A 171 16.12 0.70 -25.83
C LYS A 171 17.41 0.55 -25.01
N PRO A 172 17.37 -0.06 -23.81
CA PRO A 172 18.57 -0.29 -23.03
C PRO A 172 19.52 -1.24 -23.77
N GLN A 173 20.80 -0.85 -23.86
CA GLN A 173 21.84 -1.73 -24.38
C GLN A 173 22.35 -2.65 -23.27
N ILE A 174 21.66 -3.76 -23.06
CA ILE A 174 22.05 -4.79 -22.08
C ILE A 174 22.67 -5.95 -22.85
N ALA A 175 23.93 -6.28 -22.55
CA ALA A 175 24.63 -7.39 -23.20
C ALA A 175 23.92 -8.72 -22.91
N GLY A 176 23.51 -9.45 -23.96
CA GLY A 176 23.00 -10.82 -23.87
C GLY A 176 21.50 -11.00 -23.60
N LEU A 177 20.70 -9.93 -23.52
CA LEU A 177 19.24 -10.02 -23.49
C LEU A 177 18.61 -9.57 -24.82
N PRO A 178 17.42 -10.09 -25.19
CA PRO A 178 16.70 -9.62 -26.38
C PRO A 178 16.42 -8.11 -26.26
N GLU A 179 16.28 -7.42 -27.40
CA GLU A 179 15.96 -5.99 -27.48
C GLU A 179 14.71 -5.67 -26.66
N LEU A 180 14.90 -5.29 -25.40
CA LEU A 180 13.84 -4.74 -24.59
C LEU A 180 13.61 -3.31 -25.09
N SER A 181 12.37 -2.96 -25.36
CA SER A 181 12.00 -1.59 -25.69
C SER A 181 10.93 -1.13 -24.72
N ILE A 182 11.16 0.02 -24.10
CA ILE A 182 10.33 0.60 -23.06
C ILE A 182 9.76 1.89 -23.63
N VAL A 183 8.43 1.95 -23.75
CA VAL A 183 7.73 3.20 -24.08
C VAL A 183 7.59 4.02 -22.81
N THR A 184 8.16 5.22 -22.83
CA THR A 184 8.07 6.19 -21.74
C THR A 184 7.24 7.37 -22.22
N THR A 185 6.19 7.72 -21.49
CA THR A 185 5.41 8.93 -21.77
C THR A 185 5.90 10.06 -20.88
N ILE A 186 6.28 11.17 -21.49
CA ILE A 186 6.77 12.39 -20.83
C ILE A 186 5.82 13.53 -21.18
N GLY A 187 5.68 14.50 -20.29
CA GLY A 187 4.89 15.70 -20.54
C GLY A 187 4.97 16.63 -19.34
N PHE A 188 4.16 17.69 -19.37
CA PHE A 188 4.11 18.70 -18.31
C PHE A 188 2.82 18.55 -17.52
N VAL A 189 2.88 18.54 -16.20
CA VAL A 189 1.65 18.66 -15.40
C VAL A 189 1.02 20.04 -15.64
N LYS A 190 -0.29 20.15 -15.42
CA LYS A 190 -0.97 21.46 -15.42
C LYS A 190 -0.24 22.43 -14.47
N GLY A 191 -0.19 23.72 -14.82
CA GLY A 191 0.49 24.72 -13.99
C GLY A 191 2.02 24.71 -14.04
N ALA A 192 2.65 23.81 -14.82
CA ALA A 192 4.08 23.91 -15.10
C ALA A 192 4.39 25.20 -15.92
N PRO A 193 5.55 25.85 -15.69
CA PRO A 193 6.66 25.41 -14.83
C PRO A 193 6.52 25.78 -13.35
N ASP A 194 5.50 26.53 -12.95
CA ASP A 194 5.35 27.11 -11.59
C ASP A 194 4.82 26.11 -10.54
N THR A 195 5.09 24.81 -10.74
CA THR A 195 4.63 23.71 -9.89
C THR A 195 5.79 23.04 -9.18
N ASP A 196 5.56 22.59 -7.95
CA ASP A 196 6.51 21.83 -7.15
C ASP A 196 6.53 20.33 -7.49
N VAL A 197 5.66 19.89 -8.41
CA VAL A 197 5.50 18.50 -8.80
C VAL A 197 6.27 18.18 -10.08
N GLN A 198 7.33 17.39 -9.97
CA GLN A 198 8.14 16.91 -11.09
C GLN A 198 8.76 15.53 -10.81
N GLY A 199 9.14 14.80 -11.85
CA GLY A 199 9.86 13.52 -11.75
C GLY A 199 9.23 12.38 -12.54
N PHE A 200 9.85 11.20 -12.46
CA PHE A 200 9.41 9.99 -13.17
C PHE A 200 8.70 9.00 -12.24
N ASN A 201 7.59 8.45 -12.70
CA ASN A 201 6.97 7.28 -12.08
C ASN A 201 7.52 6.01 -12.73
N VAL A 202 8.21 5.20 -11.95
CA VAL A 202 8.88 3.97 -12.42
C VAL A 202 8.03 2.77 -12.03
N TYR A 203 7.59 2.02 -13.03
CA TYR A 203 6.83 0.79 -12.86
C TYR A 203 7.67 -0.43 -13.27
N HIS A 204 7.56 -1.51 -12.52
CA HIS A 204 8.13 -2.80 -12.84
C HIS A 204 7.05 -3.87 -12.77
N LYS A 205 6.89 -4.66 -13.84
CA LYS A 205 5.84 -5.70 -13.94
C LYS A 205 4.46 -5.18 -13.50
N ASN A 206 4.06 -4.04 -14.05
CA ASN A 206 2.79 -3.35 -13.77
C ASN A 206 2.67 -2.75 -12.35
N ARG A 207 3.68 -2.85 -11.47
CA ARG A 207 3.67 -2.33 -10.11
C ARG A 207 4.54 -1.08 -9.99
N LEU A 208 4.02 -0.03 -9.35
CA LEU A 208 4.79 1.16 -9.02
C LEU A 208 5.93 0.81 -8.05
N ILE A 209 7.15 1.21 -8.40
CA ILE A 209 8.35 1.04 -7.57
C ILE A 209 8.72 2.37 -6.92
N THR A 210 8.78 3.43 -7.72
CA THR A 210 9.13 4.78 -7.26
C THR A 210 8.23 5.79 -7.94
N ALA A 211 7.62 6.66 -7.16
CA ALA A 211 6.85 7.80 -7.66
C ALA A 211 7.73 9.07 -7.64
N PHE A 212 7.59 9.92 -8.66
CA PHE A 212 8.25 11.23 -8.76
C PHE A 212 9.76 11.18 -8.50
N LEU A 213 10.46 10.20 -9.10
CA LEU A 213 11.91 10.12 -9.07
C LEU A 213 12.52 11.31 -9.81
N GLU A 214 13.28 12.13 -9.11
CA GLU A 214 14.07 13.22 -9.72
C GLU A 214 15.15 12.63 -10.63
N SER A 215 15.36 13.26 -11.79
CA SER A 215 16.37 12.80 -12.75
C SER A 215 17.66 13.62 -12.64
N CYS A 216 18.82 12.97 -12.77
CA CYS A 216 20.13 13.59 -12.53
C CYS A 216 20.45 14.85 -13.36
N GLN A 217 19.76 15.11 -14.48
CA GLN A 217 19.91 16.38 -15.20
C GLN A 217 19.39 17.59 -14.38
N GLN A 218 18.47 17.40 -13.43
CA GLN A 218 17.98 18.45 -12.55
C GLN A 218 18.98 18.83 -11.45
N LEU A 219 19.80 17.88 -10.97
CA LEU A 219 20.90 18.16 -10.04
C LEU A 219 21.97 19.09 -10.65
N ILE A 220 22.15 19.03 -11.97
CA ILE A 220 23.11 19.88 -12.70
C ILE A 220 22.54 21.29 -12.89
N TRP A 221 21.26 21.44 -13.25
CA TRP A 221 20.63 22.76 -13.38
C TRP A 221 20.42 23.48 -12.05
N GLN A 222 20.08 22.77 -10.96
CA GLN A 222 19.98 23.38 -9.62
C GLN A 222 21.34 23.84 -9.07
N ARG A 223 22.43 23.12 -9.36
CA ARG A 223 23.80 23.55 -9.03
C ARG A 223 24.33 24.65 -9.95
N ALA A 224 23.90 24.70 -11.21
CA ALA A 224 24.25 25.78 -12.12
C ALA A 224 23.50 27.09 -11.80
N GLY A 225 22.25 27.02 -11.34
CA GLY A 225 21.45 28.20 -10.96
C GLY A 225 21.82 28.82 -9.61
N SER A 226 22.62 28.14 -8.78
CA SER A 226 23.12 28.66 -7.50
C SER A 226 24.55 29.22 -7.59
N CYS A 227 25.16 29.19 -8.78
CA CYS A 227 26.47 29.78 -9.06
C CYS A 227 26.31 30.91 -10.08
N GLY A 228 25.77 32.05 -9.65
CA GLY A 228 25.64 33.20 -10.54
C GLY A 228 24.84 34.36 -9.97
N TYR A 229 25.32 34.96 -8.87
CA TYR A 229 25.28 36.40 -8.63
C TYR A 229 26.32 36.74 -7.54
N SER A 230 27.50 37.09 -8.00
CA SER A 230 28.47 37.95 -7.32
C SER A 230 29.18 38.76 -8.38
#